data_AF-A0A935SHW1-F1
#
_entry.id   AF-A0A935SHW1-F1
#
_cell.length_a   1.000
_cell.length_b   1.000
_cell.length_c   1.000
_cell.angle_alpha   90.00
_cell.angle_beta   90.00
_cell.angle_gamma   90.00
#
_symmetry.space_group_name_H-M   'P 1'
#
loop_
_entity.id
_entity.type
_entity.pdbx_description
1 polymer ?
#
loop_
_entity_poly.entity_id
_entity_poly.type
_entity_poly.pdbx_seq_one_letter_code
_entity_poly.pdbx_strand_id
1 'polypeptide(L)' 'MEELITRFTQEAGITNEQATKTLETIKEYIKEKFPMLGGAVDNMFGQ' A
#
# COMPACT_ATOMS: atom_id res chain seq x y z
N MET A 1 -2.04 -5.52 6.13
CA MET A 1 -0.97 -4.56 5.76
C MET A 1 0.42 -5.08 6.13
N GLU A 2 0.64 -5.55 7.37
CA GLU A 2 1.95 -6.03 7.84
C GLU A 2 2.55 -7.19 7.02
N GLU A 3 1.72 -8.11 6.53
CA GLU A 3 2.19 -9.18 5.64
C GLU A 3 2.83 -8.61 4.36
N LEU A 4 2.20 -7.61 3.74
CA LEU A 4 2.72 -7.01 2.51
C LEU A 4 3.99 -6.21 2.77
N ILE A 5 4.07 -5.51 3.91
CA ILE A 5 5.30 -4.84 4.37
C ILE A 5 6.41 -5.87 4.58
N THR A 6 6.12 -7.00 5.23
CA THR A 6 7.07 -8.10 5.42
C THR A 6 7.55 -8.64 4.09
N ARG A 7 6.66 -8.83 3.11
CA ARG A 7 7.04 -9.25 1.76
C ARG A 7 7.91 -8.21 1.06
N PHE A 8 7.60 -6.91 1.16
CA PHE A 8 8.45 -5.87 0.58
C PHE A 8 9.85 -5.84 1.21
N THR A 9 9.95 -5.97 2.53
CA THR A 9 11.25 -6.00 3.20
C THR A 9 12.05 -7.26 2.88
N GLN A 10 11.41 -8.43 2.78
CA GLN A 10 12.07 -9.71 2.51
C GLN A 10 12.39 -9.95 1.03
N GLU A 11 11.46 -9.65 0.13
CA GLU A 11 11.58 -9.95 -1.31
C GLU A 11 12.25 -8.79 -2.07
N ALA A 12 11.96 -7.54 -1.71
CA ALA A 12 12.53 -6.37 -2.38
C ALA A 12 13.71 -5.75 -1.61
N GLY A 13 14.00 -6.20 -0.38
CA GLY A 13 15.15 -5.76 0.40
C GLY A 13 15.09 -4.29 0.86
N ILE A 14 13.90 -3.68 0.87
CA ILE A 14 13.71 -2.29 1.28
C ILE A 14 13.46 -2.19 2.79
N THR A 15 13.63 -1.00 3.37
CA THR A 15 13.36 -0.79 4.80
C THR A 15 11.85 -0.79 5.09
N ASN A 16 11.48 -0.99 6.36
CA ASN A 16 10.09 -0.88 6.80
C ASN A 16 9.47 0.48 6.43
N GLU A 17 10.23 1.57 6.60
CA GLU A 17 9.77 2.91 6.23
C GLU A 17 9.48 3.03 4.72
N GLN A 18 10.38 2.51 3.89
CA GLN A 18 10.21 2.49 2.44
C GLN A 18 9.01 1.62 2.01
N ALA A 19 8.80 0.48 2.66
CA ALA A 19 7.66 -0.40 2.41
C ALA A 19 6.33 0.27 2.76
N THR A 20 6.26 0.95 3.91
CA THR A 20 5.08 1.76 4.30
C THR A 20 4.82 2.87 3.30
N LYS A 21 5.86 3.61 2.90
CA LYS A 21 5.70 4.68 1.91
C LYS A 21 5.24 4.16 0.55
N THR A 22 5.75 3.01 0.13
CA THR A 22 5.35 2.34 -1.12
C THR A 22 3.87 1.99 -1.11
N LEU A 23 3.36 1.46 0.00
CA LEU A 23 1.94 1.18 0.19
C LEU A 23 1.07 2.43 0.06
N GLU A 24 1.46 3.53 0.70
CA GLU A 24 0.76 4.81 0.60
C GLU A 24 0.70 5.29 -0.85
N THR A 25 1.84 5.27 -1.56
CA THR A 25 1.92 5.71 -2.95
C THR A 25 1.04 4.85 -3.87
N ILE A 26 1.02 3.53 -3.68
CA ILE A 26 0.13 2.63 -4.44
C ILE A 26 -1.33 2.94 -4.14
N LYS A 27 -1.69 3.13 -2.87
CA LYS A 27 -3.05 3.48 -2.44
C LYS A 27 -3.53 4.75 -3.14
N GLU A 28 -2.73 5.82 -3.08
CA GLU A 28 -3.02 7.09 -3.73
C GLU A 28 -3.16 6.93 -5.24
N TYR A 29 -2.21 6.24 -5.88
CA TYR A 29 -2.24 6.00 -7.32
C TYR A 29 -3.50 5.26 -7.77
N ILE A 30 -3.93 4.22 -7.05
CA ILE A 30 -5.16 3.48 -7.38
C ILE A 30 -6.38 4.37 -7.21
N LYS A 31 -6.45 5.19 -6.15
CA LYS A 31 -7.58 6.11 -5.93
C LYS A 31 -7.66 7.18 -7.04
N GLU A 32 -6.53 7.67 -7.51
CA GLU A 32 -6.46 8.61 -8.62
C GLU A 32 -6.89 7.98 -9.96
N LYS A 33 -6.40 6.76 -10.25
CA LYS A 33 -6.70 6.07 -11.51
C LYS A 33 -8.08 5.43 -11.55
N PHE A 34 -8.60 5.02 -10.40
CA PHE A 34 -9.87 4.32 -10.25
C PHE A 34 -10.70 4.94 -9.12
N PRO A 35 -11.23 6.16 -9.28
CA PRO A 35 -11.96 6.86 -8.23
C PRO A 35 -13.17 6.08 -7.67
N MET A 36 -13.81 5.27 -8.52
CA MET A 36 -14.93 4.39 -8.11
C MET A 36 -14.53 3.33 -7.07
N LEU A 37 -13.25 2.99 -6.98
CA LEU A 37 -12.71 2.04 -5.99
C LEU A 37 -12.25 2.74 -4.70
N GLY A 38 -12.32 4.08 -4.62
CA GLY A 38 -11.74 4.86 -3.52
C GLY A 38 -12.19 4.40 -2.13
N GLY A 39 -13.49 4.18 -1.93
CA GLY A 39 -14.02 3.68 -0.66
C GLY A 39 -13.61 2.25 -0.34
N ALA A 40 -13.52 1.37 -1.35
CA ALA A 40 -13.07 -0.01 -1.16
C ALA A 40 -11.58 -0.07 -0.83
N VAL A 41 -10.76 0.77 -1.47
CA VAL A 41 -9.33 0.95 -1.19
C VAL A 41 -9.14 1.52 0.22
N ASP A 42 -9.93 2.50 0.63
CA ASP A 42 -9.85 3.02 1.99
C ASP A 42 -10.23 1.97 3.05
N ASN A 43 -11.16 1.06 2.76
CA ASN A 43 -11.50 -0.06 3.64
C ASN A 43 -10.44 -1.18 3.63
N MET A 44 -9.88 -1.51 2.46
CA MET A 44 -8.90 -2.59 2.32
C MET A 44 -7.52 -2.23 2.88
N PHE A 45 -7.17 -0.94 2.80
CA PHE A 45 -5.96 -0.35 3.36
C PHE A 45 -6.25 0.47 4.63
N GLY A 46 -7.44 0.27 5.23
CA GLY A 46 -7.90 0.94 6.45
C GLY A 46 -7.70 0.02 7.65
N GLN A 47 -6.72 0.38 8.49
CA GLN A 47 -6.07 -0.42 9.54
C GLN A 47 -5.12 -1.50 9.02
#